data_AF-A0A5P8JQG9-F1
#
_entry.id   AF-A0A5P8JQG9-F1
#
_cell.length_a   1.000
_cell.length_b   1.000
_cell.length_c   1.000
_cell.angle_alpha   90.00
_cell.angle_beta   90.00
_cell.angle_gamma   90.00
#
_symmetry.space_group_name_H-M   'P 1'
#
loop_
_entity.id
_entity.type
_entity.pdbx_description
1 polymer ?
#
loop_
_entity_poly.entity_id
_entity_poly.type
_entity_poly.pdbx_seq_one_letter_code
_entity_poly.pdbx_strand_id
1 'polypeptide(L)'
;MPTRMLHSEQTALEALQLRLPDRFKHAKLADRPDIQDEIDNIGVEVTAGVRDDLRQLLVQEPTKQKRRALARMGIETHYRFNEKNDQRALASGALNDVASAVQRKSEKFEQYRHFNENNLFIHVMPDARAEVDGVLKQLADVPYDKIYLWDGHTMVEINVRTAVVKRY
;
A
#
# COMPACT_ATOMS: atom_id res chain seq x y z
N MET A 1 -11.02 10.06 16.19
CA MET A 1 -10.58 8.67 16.45
C MET A 1 -9.35 8.38 15.59
N PRO A 2 -8.12 8.47 16.14
CA PRO A 2 -6.85 8.31 15.39
C PRO A 2 -6.25 6.89 15.45
N THR A 3 -6.85 5.97 16.19
CA THR A 3 -6.23 4.69 16.60
C THR A 3 -5.92 3.72 15.44
N ARG A 4 -6.57 3.87 14.28
CA ARG A 4 -6.40 2.94 13.14
C ARG A 4 -5.25 3.29 12.21
N MET A 5 -4.93 4.58 12.02
CA MET A 5 -3.77 5.00 11.23
C MET A 5 -2.47 4.56 11.90
N LEU A 6 -2.38 4.79 13.22
CA LEU A 6 -1.27 4.31 14.06
C LEU A 6 -1.04 2.79 13.95
N HIS A 7 -2.11 1.98 13.81
CA HIS A 7 -1.96 0.53 13.64
C HIS A 7 -1.39 0.16 12.26
N SER A 8 -1.76 0.90 11.22
CA SER A 8 -1.25 0.68 9.85
C SER A 8 0.23 1.03 9.73
N GLU A 9 0.65 2.11 10.40
CA GLU A 9 2.04 2.57 10.46
C GLU A 9 2.89 1.61 11.28
N GLN A 10 2.40 1.18 12.45
CA GLN A 10 3.06 0.18 13.29
C GLN A 10 3.27 -1.13 12.52
N THR A 11 2.25 -1.62 11.81
CA THR A 11 2.37 -2.84 11.00
C THR A 11 3.40 -2.68 9.88
N ALA A 12 3.48 -1.49 9.26
CA ALA A 12 4.48 -1.21 8.23
C ALA A 12 5.89 -1.21 8.81
N LEU A 13 6.10 -0.56 9.96
CA LEU A 13 7.39 -0.55 10.66
C LEU A 13 7.84 -1.96 11.02
N GLU A 14 6.96 -2.78 11.60
CA GLU A 14 7.25 -4.17 11.95
C GLU A 14 7.61 -5.00 10.71
N ALA A 15 6.89 -4.84 9.60
CA ALA A 15 7.19 -5.52 8.35
C ALA A 15 8.59 -5.13 7.82
N LEU A 16 8.92 -3.84 7.83
CA LEU A 16 10.23 -3.33 7.40
C LEU A 16 11.36 -3.88 8.29
N GLN A 17 11.20 -3.84 9.61
CA GLN A 17 12.20 -4.35 10.56
C GLN A 17 12.36 -5.88 10.50
N LEU A 18 11.27 -6.61 10.23
CA LEU A 18 11.33 -8.06 10.11
C LEU A 18 12.00 -8.50 8.80
N ARG A 19 11.69 -7.84 7.69
CA ARG A 19 12.14 -8.26 6.35
C ARG A 19 13.47 -7.62 5.93
N LEU A 20 13.78 -6.45 6.47
CA LEU A 20 14.97 -5.66 6.18
C LEU A 20 15.63 -5.16 7.48
N PRO A 21 15.98 -6.06 8.43
CA PRO A 21 16.39 -5.69 9.79
C PRO A 21 17.62 -4.78 9.81
N ASP A 22 18.64 -5.06 8.99
CA ASP A 22 19.87 -4.26 8.99
C ASP A 22 19.65 -2.81 8.53
N ARG A 23 18.59 -2.58 7.74
CA ARG A 23 18.32 -1.31 7.07
C ARG A 23 17.32 -0.43 7.80
N PHE A 24 16.43 -1.02 8.58
CA PHE A 24 15.40 -0.31 9.35
C PHE A 24 15.52 -0.53 10.87
N LYS A 25 16.70 -0.99 11.33
CA LYS A 25 17.01 -1.23 12.75
C LYS A 25 16.73 -0.05 13.67
N HIS A 26 16.88 1.18 13.18
CA HIS A 26 16.71 2.41 13.98
C HIS A 26 15.45 3.20 13.60
N ALA A 27 14.67 2.67 12.66
CA ALA A 27 13.45 3.28 12.20
C ALA A 27 12.42 3.35 13.34
N LYS A 28 11.73 4.48 13.42
CA LYS A 28 10.68 4.77 14.42
C LYS A 28 9.48 5.42 13.75
N LEU A 29 8.31 5.29 14.37
CA LEU A 29 7.12 6.04 13.97
C LEU A 29 7.35 7.54 14.22
N ALA A 30 6.92 8.35 13.26
CA ALA A 30 6.99 9.80 13.29
C ALA A 30 5.83 10.36 12.45
N ASP A 31 5.82 11.68 12.21
CA ASP A 31 4.86 12.31 11.30
C ASP A 31 5.62 13.01 10.18
N ARG A 32 5.13 12.87 8.93
CA ARG A 32 5.62 13.55 7.72
C ARG A 32 7.13 13.39 7.47
N PRO A 33 7.61 12.20 7.07
CA PRO A 33 6.84 10.99 6.78
C PRO A 33 6.58 10.12 8.02
N ASP A 34 5.64 9.17 7.88
CA ASP A 34 5.10 8.34 8.97
C ASP A 34 6.14 7.44 9.69
N ILE A 35 7.22 7.08 8.99
CA ILE A 35 8.35 6.33 9.54
C ILE A 35 9.64 7.03 9.17
N GLN A 36 10.55 7.19 10.14
CA GLN A 36 11.82 7.88 9.95
C GLN A 36 12.97 7.08 10.56
N ASP A 37 14.05 6.91 9.81
CA ASP A 37 15.35 6.49 10.29
C ASP A 37 16.33 7.67 10.13
N GLU A 38 16.62 8.36 11.23
CA GLU A 38 17.48 9.54 11.20
C GLU A 38 18.97 9.18 11.13
N ILE A 39 19.35 7.93 11.43
CA ILE A 39 20.74 7.47 11.41
C ILE A 39 21.14 7.16 9.97
N ASP A 40 20.33 6.35 9.29
CA ASP A 40 20.56 5.98 7.89
C ASP A 40 19.93 6.99 6.91
N ASN A 41 19.24 8.02 7.44
CA ASN A 41 18.62 9.12 6.72
C ASN A 41 17.61 8.63 5.67
N ILE A 42 16.62 7.86 6.15
CA ILE A 42 15.55 7.27 5.36
C ILE A 42 14.19 7.75 5.89
N GLY A 43 13.32 8.22 5.00
CA GLY A 43 11.92 8.51 5.28
C GLY A 43 10.99 7.52 4.58
N VAL A 44 9.93 7.04 5.24
CA VAL A 44 8.92 6.18 4.63
C VAL A 44 7.52 6.68 4.93
N GLU A 45 6.80 7.07 3.88
CA GLU A 45 5.39 7.43 3.97
C GLU A 45 4.52 6.17 3.89
N VAL A 46 3.50 6.05 4.73
CA VAL A 46 2.62 4.89 4.78
C VAL A 46 1.25 5.24 4.19
N THR A 47 0.72 4.33 3.38
CA THR A 47 -0.62 4.46 2.83
C THR A 47 -1.31 3.12 2.63
N ALA A 48 -2.62 3.16 2.49
CA ALA A 48 -3.39 2.01 2.04
C ALA A 48 -3.68 2.18 0.55
N GLY A 49 -3.35 1.13 -0.21
CA GLY A 49 -3.65 1.01 -1.63
C GLY A 49 -5.09 0.59 -1.91
N VAL A 50 -5.93 0.48 -0.89
CA VAL A 50 -7.36 0.18 -1.00
C VAL A 50 -8.11 1.17 -0.12
N ARG A 51 -9.25 1.68 -0.60
CA ARG A 51 -10.09 2.56 0.21
C ARG A 51 -10.58 1.85 1.49
N ASP A 52 -10.65 2.60 2.59
CA ASP A 52 -11.02 2.07 3.91
C ASP A 52 -12.43 1.44 3.94
N ASP A 53 -13.35 1.93 3.10
CA ASP A 53 -14.70 1.37 2.95
C ASP A 53 -14.66 -0.03 2.32
N LEU A 54 -13.86 -0.24 1.29
CA LEU A 54 -13.60 -1.55 0.68
C LEU A 54 -12.88 -2.49 1.67
N ARG A 55 -11.87 -2.00 2.39
CA ARG A 55 -11.16 -2.78 3.41
C ARG A 55 -12.10 -3.27 4.50
N GLN A 56 -13.02 -2.43 4.98
CA GLN A 56 -14.04 -2.82 5.96
C GLN A 56 -15.05 -3.84 5.41
N LEU A 57 -15.41 -3.73 4.13
CA LEU A 57 -16.30 -4.70 3.48
C LEU A 57 -15.65 -6.08 3.33
N LEU A 58 -14.32 -6.15 3.23
CA LEU A 58 -13.54 -7.39 3.08
C LEU A 58 -13.26 -8.12 4.39
N VAL A 59 -13.19 -7.41 5.53
CA VAL A 59 -12.91 -8.00 6.86
C VAL A 59 -14.12 -8.71 7.48
N GLN A 60 -15.34 -8.38 7.05
CA GLN A 60 -16.57 -9.02 7.54
C GLN A 60 -16.99 -10.18 6.61
N GLU A 61 -17.80 -11.15 7.07
CA GLU A 61 -18.38 -12.17 6.18
C GLU A 61 -19.28 -11.56 5.09
N PRO A 62 -19.31 -12.11 3.86
CA PRO A 62 -20.07 -11.53 2.76
C PRO A 62 -21.59 -11.69 2.95
N THR A 63 -22.30 -10.60 3.29
CA THR A 63 -23.77 -10.56 3.39
C THR A 63 -24.44 -9.92 2.16
N LYS A 64 -25.75 -10.16 1.99
CA LYS A 64 -26.57 -9.59 0.89
C LYS A 64 -26.58 -8.05 0.86
N GLN A 65 -26.41 -7.40 2.02
CA GLN A 65 -26.29 -5.94 2.12
C GLN A 65 -24.97 -5.41 1.51
N LYS A 66 -23.87 -6.15 1.67
CA LYS A 66 -22.56 -5.75 1.13
C LYS A 66 -22.52 -5.78 -0.39
N ARG A 67 -23.16 -6.78 -1.01
CA ARG A 67 -23.28 -6.84 -2.48
C ARG A 67 -23.94 -5.57 -3.04
N ARG A 68 -24.95 -5.05 -2.33
CA ARG A 68 -25.61 -3.78 -2.69
C ARG A 68 -24.74 -2.55 -2.43
N ALA A 69 -23.89 -2.56 -1.40
CA ALA A 69 -22.96 -1.47 -1.12
C ALA A 69 -21.88 -1.36 -2.21
N LEU A 70 -21.28 -2.48 -2.61
CA LEU A 70 -20.32 -2.55 -3.72
C LEU A 70 -20.95 -2.05 -5.04
N ALA A 71 -22.16 -2.50 -5.36
CA ALA A 71 -22.89 -2.05 -6.56
C ALA A 71 -23.14 -0.54 -6.59
N ARG A 72 -23.40 0.11 -5.44
CA ARG A 72 -23.59 1.57 -5.35
C ARG A 72 -22.31 2.37 -5.56
N MET A 73 -21.15 1.75 -5.38
CA MET A 73 -19.84 2.37 -5.60
C MET A 73 -19.37 2.25 -7.06
N GLY A 74 -20.24 1.79 -7.97
CA GLY A 74 -19.89 1.54 -9.37
C GLY A 74 -19.12 0.23 -9.60
N ILE A 75 -18.97 -0.60 -8.57
CA ILE A 75 -18.39 -1.94 -8.68
C ILE A 75 -19.53 -2.88 -9.07
N GLU A 76 -19.77 -3.05 -10.38
CA GLU A 76 -20.79 -3.96 -10.90
C GLU A 76 -20.45 -5.41 -10.56
N THR A 77 -20.99 -5.88 -9.44
CA THR A 77 -20.98 -7.30 -9.06
C THR A 77 -22.08 -8.04 -9.82
N HIS A 78 -21.92 -8.17 -11.14
CA HIS A 78 -22.74 -9.11 -11.94
C HIS A 78 -22.46 -10.58 -11.59
N TYR A 79 -21.49 -10.85 -10.72
CA TYR A 79 -21.00 -12.18 -10.46
C TYR A 79 -21.43 -12.68 -9.09
N ARG A 80 -22.00 -13.89 -9.10
CA ARG A 80 -22.17 -14.69 -7.89
C ARG A 80 -20.79 -14.88 -7.29
N PHE A 81 -20.68 -14.64 -5.98
CA PHE A 81 -19.43 -14.76 -5.26
C PHE A 81 -18.97 -16.22 -5.30
N ASN A 82 -18.18 -16.54 -6.32
CA ASN A 82 -17.54 -17.82 -6.55
C ASN A 82 -16.05 -17.51 -6.70
N GLU A 83 -15.28 -18.14 -5.82
CA GLU A 83 -13.93 -17.82 -5.30
C GLU A 83 -12.87 -17.25 -6.26
N LYS A 84 -12.98 -17.43 -7.59
CA LYS A 84 -11.94 -16.99 -8.55
C LYS A 84 -12.24 -15.70 -9.30
N ASN A 85 -13.51 -15.41 -9.59
CA ASN A 85 -13.85 -14.20 -10.38
C ASN A 85 -13.93 -12.95 -9.50
N ASP A 86 -14.29 -13.11 -8.22
CA ASP A 86 -14.34 -12.01 -7.27
C ASP A 86 -12.94 -11.48 -6.93
N GLN A 87 -11.96 -12.39 -6.81
CA GLN A 87 -10.56 -12.02 -6.59
C GLN A 87 -10.01 -11.17 -7.75
N ARG A 88 -10.37 -11.48 -8.99
CA ARG A 88 -9.94 -10.71 -10.17
C ARG A 88 -10.58 -9.32 -10.23
N ALA A 89 -11.87 -9.21 -9.94
CA ALA A 89 -12.56 -7.92 -9.92
C ALA A 89 -12.07 -7.02 -8.77
N LEU A 90 -11.85 -7.61 -7.59
CA LEU A 90 -11.25 -6.92 -6.44
C LEU A 90 -9.80 -6.50 -6.74
N ALA A 91 -8.99 -7.37 -7.36
CA ALA A 91 -7.63 -7.04 -7.78
C ALA A 91 -7.62 -5.88 -8.81
N SER A 92 -8.56 -5.86 -9.76
CA SER A 92 -8.64 -4.76 -10.73
C SER A 92 -9.04 -3.42 -10.09
N GLY A 93 -9.89 -3.43 -9.05
CA GLY A 93 -10.23 -2.23 -8.30
C GLY A 93 -9.07 -1.76 -7.41
N ALA A 94 -8.43 -2.70 -6.72
CA ALA A 94 -7.25 -2.45 -5.88
C ALA A 94 -6.08 -1.88 -6.70
N LEU A 95 -5.86 -2.36 -7.93
CA LEU A 95 -4.89 -1.81 -8.88
C LEU A 95 -5.04 -0.31 -9.13
N ASN A 96 -6.26 0.12 -9.44
CA ASN A 96 -6.55 1.53 -9.66
C ASN A 96 -6.42 2.35 -8.37
N ASP A 97 -6.72 1.74 -7.22
CA ASP A 97 -6.59 2.38 -5.92
C ASP A 97 -5.12 2.53 -5.46
N VAL A 98 -4.26 1.54 -5.72
CA VAL A 98 -2.81 1.58 -5.46
C VAL A 98 -2.17 2.68 -6.29
N ALA A 99 -2.44 2.68 -7.59
CA ALA A 99 -2.04 3.73 -8.51
C ALA A 99 -2.44 5.14 -8.00
N SER A 100 -3.72 5.28 -7.66
CA SER A 100 -4.25 6.54 -7.13
C SER A 100 -3.63 6.91 -5.78
N ALA A 101 -3.28 5.94 -4.93
CA ALA A 101 -2.59 6.17 -3.67
C ALA A 101 -1.17 6.71 -3.90
N VAL A 102 -0.43 6.12 -4.84
CA VAL A 102 0.90 6.61 -5.26
C VAL A 102 0.81 8.05 -5.74
N GLN A 103 -0.12 8.37 -6.64
CA GLN A 103 -0.27 9.73 -7.17
C GLN A 103 -0.62 10.73 -6.06
N ARG A 104 -1.64 10.44 -5.24
CA ARG A 104 -2.06 11.35 -4.15
C ARG A 104 -0.98 11.62 -3.12
N LYS A 105 -0.10 10.64 -2.86
CA LYS A 105 1.04 10.81 -1.93
C LYS A 105 2.18 11.56 -2.61
N SER A 106 2.42 11.32 -3.89
CA SER A 106 3.38 12.09 -4.69
C SER A 106 3.03 13.59 -4.75
N GLU A 107 1.76 13.93 -4.91
CA GLU A 107 1.28 15.34 -4.87
C GLU A 107 1.52 16.05 -3.53
N LYS A 108 1.65 15.28 -2.44
CA LYS A 108 1.91 15.80 -1.09
C LYS A 108 3.37 15.71 -0.68
N PHE A 109 4.24 15.18 -1.56
CA PHE A 109 5.62 14.85 -1.23
C PHE A 109 6.41 16.05 -0.70
N GLU A 110 6.25 17.23 -1.29
CA GLU A 110 6.89 18.49 -0.88
C GLU A 110 6.51 18.95 0.54
N GLN A 111 5.46 18.37 1.14
CA GLN A 111 5.02 18.69 2.50
C GLN A 111 5.71 17.82 3.55
N TYR A 112 6.45 16.79 3.13
CA TYR A 112 7.16 15.88 4.01
C TYR A 112 8.58 16.37 4.26
N ARG A 113 9.15 16.00 5.41
CA ARG A 113 10.60 16.14 5.61
C ARG A 113 11.32 15.26 4.59
N HIS A 114 12.27 15.84 3.87
CA HIS A 114 13.09 15.10 2.91
C HIS A 114 14.30 14.45 3.58
N PHE A 115 14.48 13.18 3.25
CA PHE A 115 15.61 12.35 3.63
C PHE A 115 16.51 12.08 2.42
N ASN A 116 17.69 11.48 2.64
CA ASN A 116 18.56 11.05 1.53
C ASN A 116 17.89 9.96 0.68
N GLU A 117 17.08 9.12 1.32
CA GLU A 117 16.23 8.13 0.65
C GLU A 117 14.79 8.30 1.13
N ASN A 118 13.85 8.51 0.21
CA ASN A 118 12.43 8.68 0.52
C ASN A 118 11.64 7.54 -0.12
N ASN A 119 10.89 6.81 0.69
CA ASN A 119 10.16 5.63 0.26
C ASN A 119 8.66 5.77 0.49
N LEU A 120 7.89 4.96 -0.22
CA LEU A 120 6.45 4.81 -0.03
C LEU A 120 6.13 3.37 0.35
N PHE A 121 5.38 3.17 1.42
CA PHE A 121 4.88 1.86 1.84
C PHE A 121 3.37 1.79 1.65
N ILE A 122 2.92 0.77 0.92
CA ILE A 122 1.52 0.61 0.53
C ILE A 122 1.00 -0.73 1.05
N HIS A 123 -0.02 -0.68 1.89
CA HIS A 123 -0.81 -1.86 2.23
C HIS A 123 -1.70 -2.23 1.04
N VAL A 124 -1.56 -3.45 0.52
CA VAL A 124 -2.29 -3.96 -0.64
C VAL A 124 -3.12 -5.18 -0.29
N MET A 125 -3.98 -5.62 -1.22
CA MET A 125 -4.72 -6.87 -1.09
C MET A 125 -3.80 -8.09 -1.18
N PRO A 126 -4.19 -9.25 -0.59
CA PRO A 126 -3.55 -10.53 -0.81
C PRO A 126 -3.36 -10.82 -2.31
N ASP A 127 -2.17 -11.30 -2.68
CA ASP A 127 -1.69 -11.45 -4.07
C ASP A 127 -1.27 -10.14 -4.75
N ALA A 128 -0.27 -9.49 -4.15
CA ALA A 128 0.39 -8.28 -4.66
C ALA A 128 0.99 -8.41 -6.07
N ARG A 129 0.98 -9.59 -6.72
CA ARG A 129 1.57 -9.81 -8.04
C ARG A 129 0.92 -8.95 -9.12
N ALA A 130 -0.40 -8.84 -9.09
CA ALA A 130 -1.12 -8.01 -10.03
C ALA A 130 -0.74 -6.53 -9.81
N GLU A 131 -0.66 -6.11 -8.56
CA GLU A 131 -0.38 -4.72 -8.11
C GLU A 131 0.97 -4.19 -8.60
N VAL A 132 1.99 -5.05 -8.66
CA VAL A 132 3.34 -4.69 -9.13
C VAL A 132 3.29 -4.11 -10.54
N ASP A 133 2.58 -4.74 -11.48
CA ASP A 133 2.53 -4.27 -12.86
C ASP A 133 1.80 -2.92 -13.00
N GLY A 134 0.81 -2.67 -12.13
CA GLY A 134 0.11 -1.38 -12.05
C GLY A 134 1.04 -0.27 -11.57
N VAL A 135 1.80 -0.53 -10.51
CA VAL A 135 2.78 0.41 -9.95
C VAL A 135 3.92 0.68 -10.93
N LEU A 136 4.46 -0.37 -11.56
CA LEU A 136 5.55 -0.26 -12.54
C LEU A 136 5.21 0.69 -13.70
N LYS A 137 3.95 0.69 -14.16
CA LYS A 137 3.48 1.60 -15.21
C LYS A 137 3.45 3.07 -14.79
N GLN A 138 3.47 3.35 -13.49
CA GLN A 138 3.34 4.70 -12.93
C GLN A 138 4.64 5.25 -12.35
N LEU A 139 5.74 4.50 -12.42
CA LEU A 139 7.02 4.92 -11.85
C LEU A 139 7.63 6.17 -12.48
N ALA A 140 7.19 6.54 -13.69
CA ALA A 140 7.85 7.59 -14.48
C ALA A 140 7.86 8.97 -13.80
N ASP A 141 6.97 9.25 -12.85
CA ASP A 141 6.79 10.59 -12.26
C ASP A 141 6.60 10.57 -10.74
N VAL A 142 7.17 9.57 -10.05
CA VAL A 142 7.02 9.45 -8.58
C VAL A 142 8.29 9.90 -7.86
N PRO A 143 8.20 10.74 -6.81
CA PRO A 143 9.36 11.33 -6.13
C PRO A 143 10.01 10.40 -5.09
N TYR A 144 9.77 9.10 -5.18
CA TYR A 144 10.24 8.10 -4.23
C TYR A 144 11.42 7.30 -4.81
N ASP A 145 12.34 6.86 -3.95
CA ASP A 145 13.43 5.97 -4.32
C ASP A 145 12.97 4.52 -4.39
N LYS A 146 12.12 4.10 -3.45
CA LYS A 146 11.52 2.76 -3.41
C LYS A 146 10.04 2.79 -3.03
N ILE A 147 9.30 1.83 -3.58
CA ILE A 147 7.92 1.53 -3.20
C ILE A 147 7.87 0.12 -2.61
N TYR A 148 7.30 -0.02 -1.43
CA TYR A 148 7.05 -1.30 -0.78
C TYR A 148 5.56 -1.63 -0.85
N LEU A 149 5.22 -2.82 -1.36
CA LEU A 149 3.86 -3.36 -1.33
C LEU A 149 3.79 -4.46 -0.28
N TRP A 150 2.81 -4.37 0.62
CA TRP A 150 2.64 -5.32 1.72
C TRP A 150 1.22 -5.84 1.77
N ASP A 151 1.07 -7.17 1.66
CA ASP A 151 -0.24 -7.83 1.66
C ASP A 151 -0.62 -8.48 3.01
N GLY A 152 0.18 -8.25 4.05
CA GLY A 152 0.06 -8.91 5.35
C GLY A 152 0.96 -10.13 5.53
N HIS A 153 1.55 -10.65 4.46
CA HIS A 153 2.43 -11.82 4.49
C HIS A 153 3.73 -11.63 3.71
N THR A 154 3.64 -11.15 2.48
CA THR A 154 4.75 -10.96 1.54
C THR A 154 5.02 -9.48 1.34
N MET A 155 6.31 -9.10 1.37
CA MET A 155 6.72 -7.75 1.01
C MET A 155 7.36 -7.74 -0.37
N VAL A 156 6.92 -6.82 -1.23
CA VAL A 156 7.55 -6.55 -2.50
C VAL A 156 8.22 -5.20 -2.44
N GLU A 157 9.53 -5.15 -2.71
CA GLU A 157 10.28 -3.90 -2.91
C GLU A 157 10.37 -3.63 -4.42
N ILE A 158 10.02 -2.42 -4.82
CA ILE A 158 10.21 -1.90 -6.18
C ILE A 158 11.18 -0.73 -6.10
N ASN A 159 12.32 -0.84 -6.78
CA ASN A 159 13.21 0.30 -6.95
C ASN A 159 12.67 1.18 -8.08
N VAL A 160 12.34 2.44 -7.78
CA VAL A 160 11.66 3.32 -8.74
C VAL A 160 12.54 3.63 -9.95
N ARG A 161 13.83 3.92 -9.73
CA ARG A 161 14.76 4.34 -10.80
C ARG A 161 15.10 3.21 -11.76
N THR A 162 15.19 1.98 -11.26
CA THR A 162 15.65 0.81 -12.04
C THR A 162 14.54 -0.15 -12.42
N ALA A 163 13.32 0.05 -11.88
CA ALA A 163 12.19 -0.88 -11.98
C ALA A 163 12.50 -2.31 -11.49
N VAL A 164 13.58 -2.51 -10.73
CA VAL A 164 13.95 -3.81 -10.17
C VAL A 164 12.99 -4.17 -9.03
N VAL A 165 12.46 -5.40 -9.09
CA VAL A 165 11.52 -5.93 -8.11
C VAL A 165 12.17 -7.03 -7.27
N LYS A 166 12.07 -6.92 -5.94
CA LYS A 166 12.52 -7.92 -4.96
C LYS A 166 11.36 -8.36 -4.06
N ARG A 167 11.41 -9.60 -3.58
CA ARG A 167 10.36 -10.19 -2.73
C ARG A 167 10.97 -10.76 -1.46
N TYR A 168 10.28 -10.54 -0.34
CA TYR A 168 10.70 -10.92 1.01
C TYR A 168 9.60 -11.66 1.76
#